data_AF-A0A220U7H3-F1
#
_entry.id   AF-A0A220U7H3-F1
#
_cell.length_a   1.000
_cell.length_b   1.000
_cell.length_c   1.000
_cell.angle_alpha   90.00
_cell.angle_beta   90.00
_cell.angle_gamma   90.00
#
_symmetry.space_group_name_H-M   'P 1'
#
loop_
_entity.id
_entity.type
_entity.pdbx_description
1 polymer ?
#
loop_
_entity_poly.entity_id
_entity_poly.type
_entity_poly.pdbx_seq_one_letter_code
_entity_poly.pdbx_strand_id
1 'polypeptide(L)'
;MDNNDFEKIYNDYKNQSDNQADEQVVESGQEQIVAVRKNDDGDIIAFKTASGRELDYLTALDEAKAGKLAHVDVFHKYGRDIIRSEPDGIQENNLDNLDTF
;
A
#
# COMPACT_ATOMS: atom_id res chain seq x y z
N MET A 1 -5.06 4.31 14.28
CA MET A 1 -3.67 4.74 14.07
C MET A 1 -3.72 6.19 13.68
N ASP A 2 -2.85 6.99 14.28
CA ASP A 2 -2.79 8.42 13.95
C ASP A 2 -1.78 8.64 12.81
N ASN A 3 -1.83 9.81 12.17
CA ASN A 3 -0.95 10.14 11.03
C ASN A 3 0.54 9.90 11.34
N ASN A 4 0.96 10.27 12.55
CA ASN A 4 2.33 10.10 13.02
C ASN A 4 2.77 8.63 13.06
N ASP A 5 1.86 7.69 13.33
CA ASP A 5 2.18 6.26 13.37
C ASP A 5 2.45 5.74 11.95
N PHE A 6 1.59 6.11 11.00
CA PHE A 6 1.74 5.72 9.59
C PHE A 6 3.01 6.28 8.98
N GLU A 7 3.29 7.55 9.22
CA GLU A 7 4.49 8.20 8.71
C GLU A 7 5.76 7.58 9.31
N LYS A 8 5.73 7.24 10.61
CA LYS A 8 6.84 6.56 11.24
C LYS A 8 7.08 5.17 10.61
N ILE A 9 6.04 4.36 10.44
CA ILE A 9 6.15 3.03 9.80
C ILE A 9 6.72 3.16 8.38
N TYR A 10 6.21 4.12 7.60
CA TYR A 10 6.71 4.39 6.25
C TYR A 10 8.18 4.80 6.24
N ASN A 11 8.58 5.72 7.13
CA ASN A 11 9.95 6.19 7.23
C ASN A 11 10.91 5.08 7.69
N ASP A 12 10.50 4.28 8.66
CA ASP A 12 11.27 3.12 9.13
C ASP A 12 11.47 2.14 7.95
N TYR A 13 10.42 1.82 7.19
CA TYR A 13 10.51 0.97 6.00
C TYR A 13 11.40 1.58 4.88
N LYS A 14 11.25 2.87 4.60
CA LYS A 14 12.05 3.60 3.59
C LYS A 14 13.55 3.57 3.92
N ASN A 15 13.89 3.57 5.21
CA ASN A 15 15.26 3.55 5.71
C ASN A 15 15.83 2.12 5.88
N GLN A 16 14.98 1.09 5.87
CA GLN A 16 15.40 -0.30 6.04
C GLN A 16 15.64 -0.94 4.65
N SER A 17 16.88 -1.33 4.36
CA SER A 17 17.22 -2.12 3.18
C SER A 17 17.07 -3.60 3.49
N ASP A 18 16.23 -4.27 2.70
CA ASP A 18 15.98 -5.72 2.59
C ASP A 18 15.93 -6.52 3.90
N ASN A 19 14.73 -6.94 4.29
CA ASN A 19 14.40 -8.34 4.61
C ASN A 19 12.94 -8.42 5.08
N GLN A 20 12.09 -9.03 4.27
CA GLN A 20 11.04 -9.95 4.72
C GLN A 20 10.35 -10.56 3.50
N ALA A 21 10.64 -11.84 3.31
CA ALA A 21 9.74 -12.78 2.67
C ALA A 21 8.80 -13.29 3.77
N ASP A 22 7.49 -13.38 3.51
CA ASP A 22 6.78 -14.62 3.80
C ASP A 22 5.35 -14.69 3.23
N GLU A 23 5.04 -15.95 2.90
CA GLU A 23 3.79 -16.72 2.92
C GLU A 23 2.47 -16.19 2.32
N GLN A 24 2.05 -16.92 1.28
CA GLN A 24 0.77 -16.79 0.59
C GLN A 24 -0.38 -17.37 1.43
N VAL A 25 -1.35 -16.53 1.78
CA VAL A 25 -2.67 -16.96 2.25
C VAL A 25 -3.72 -16.51 1.24
N VAL A 26 -4.24 -17.47 0.49
CA VAL A 26 -5.35 -17.30 -0.45
C VAL A 26 -6.68 -17.22 0.32
N GLU A 27 -7.05 -16.01 0.72
CA GLU A 27 -8.42 -15.66 1.10
C GLU A 27 -9.16 -15.16 -0.16
N SER A 28 -10.43 -15.53 -0.29
CA SER A 28 -11.21 -15.35 -1.51
C SER A 28 -11.86 -13.97 -1.56
N GLY A 29 -11.27 -13.10 -2.37
CA GLY A 29 -11.77 -11.76 -2.70
C GLY A 29 -10.69 -10.70 -2.49
N GLN A 30 -10.29 -10.03 -3.57
CA GLN A 30 -9.37 -8.89 -3.47
C GLN A 30 -10.12 -7.69 -2.89
N GLU A 31 -9.58 -7.05 -1.85
CA GLU A 31 -10.08 -5.78 -1.36
C GLU A 31 -9.59 -4.64 -2.25
N GLN A 32 -10.50 -3.73 -2.61
CA GLN A 32 -10.16 -2.55 -3.38
C GLN A 32 -9.70 -1.42 -2.45
N ILE A 33 -8.62 -0.73 -2.81
CA ILE A 33 -8.22 0.53 -2.17
C ILE A 33 -9.09 1.65 -2.74
N VAL A 34 -9.70 2.44 -1.85
CA VAL A 34 -10.62 3.53 -2.20
C VAL A 34 -10.11 4.91 -1.79
N ALA A 35 -9.14 4.98 -0.88
CA ALA A 35 -8.51 6.22 -0.46
C ALA A 35 -7.08 5.96 0.04
N VAL A 36 -6.23 6.98 0.01
CA VAL A 36 -4.83 6.92 0.43
C VAL A 36 -4.52 8.02 1.44
N ARG A 37 -3.60 7.78 2.36
CA ARG A 37 -3.04 8.84 3.20
C ARG A 37 -1.67 9.23 2.66
N LYS A 38 -1.45 10.53 2.47
CA LYS A 38 -0.18 11.09 1.99
C LYS A 38 0.47 11.89 3.12
N ASN A 39 1.80 11.84 3.23
CA ASN A 39 2.56 12.74 4.11
C ASN A 39 2.78 14.12 3.46
N ASP A 40 3.48 15.00 4.16
CA ASP A 40 3.78 16.37 3.68
C ASP A 40 4.63 16.40 2.40
N ASP A 41 5.38 15.32 2.12
CA ASP A 41 6.17 15.16 0.89
C ASP A 41 5.33 14.62 -0.29
N GLY A 42 4.07 14.24 -0.05
CA GLY A 42 3.18 13.62 -1.02
C GLY A 42 3.37 12.10 -1.18
N ASP A 43 4.23 11.47 -0.36
CA ASP A 43 4.42 10.03 -0.34
C ASP A 43 3.17 9.35 0.27
N ILE A 44 2.67 8.27 -0.35
CA ILE A 44 1.58 7.47 0.22
C ILE A 44 2.11 6.63 1.37
N ILE A 45 1.52 6.81 2.56
CA ILE A 45 1.94 6.19 3.82
C ILE A 45 0.90 5.22 4.42
N ALA A 46 -0.35 5.30 3.98
CA ALA A 46 -1.42 4.40 4.39
C ALA A 46 -2.51 4.26 3.33
N PHE A 47 -3.33 3.21 3.44
CA PHE A 47 -4.35 2.84 2.47
C PHE A 47 -5.67 2.58 3.18
N LYS A 48 -6.78 2.96 2.55
CA LYS A 48 -8.12 2.61 3.03
C LYS A 48 -8.79 1.70 2.03
N THR A 49 -9.29 0.56 2.51
CA THR A 49 -10.00 -0.39 1.66
C THR A 49 -11.50 -0.11 1.60
N ALA A 50 -12.18 -0.67 0.61
CA ALA A 50 -13.64 -0.57 0.44
C ALA A 50 -14.43 -1.15 1.63
N SER A 51 -13.82 -2.05 2.41
CA SER A 51 -14.41 -2.58 3.65
C SER A 51 -14.28 -1.63 4.84
N GLY A 52 -13.57 -0.51 4.68
CA GLY A 52 -13.32 0.50 5.70
C GLY A 52 -12.09 0.25 6.56
N ARG A 53 -11.28 -0.78 6.26
CA ARG A 53 -10.00 -1.02 6.96
C ARG A 53 -8.99 0.07 6.56
N GLU A 54 -8.19 0.50 7.52
CA GLU A 54 -7.04 1.36 7.29
C GLU A 54 -5.78 0.52 7.48
N LEU A 55 -4.97 0.41 6.44
CA LEU A 55 -3.75 -0.37 6.39
C LEU A 55 -2.55 0.58 6.40
N ASP A 56 -1.60 0.34 7.28
CA ASP A 56 -0.28 0.96 7.16
C ASP A 56 0.48 0.44 5.93
N TYR A 57 1.57 1.12 5.57
CA TYR A 57 2.33 0.81 4.37
C TYR A 57 2.84 -0.64 4.32
N LEU A 58 3.29 -1.19 5.45
CA LEU A 58 3.83 -2.56 5.51
C LEU A 58 2.73 -3.59 5.36
N THR A 59 1.63 -3.42 6.09
CA THR A 59 0.46 -4.31 6.00
C THR A 59 -0.09 -4.32 4.57
N ALA A 60 -0.22 -3.16 3.94
CA ALA A 60 -0.66 -3.08 2.56
C ALA A 60 0.33 -3.72 1.58
N LEU A 61 1.63 -3.63 1.84
CA LEU A 61 2.66 -4.24 1.01
C LEU A 61 2.57 -5.77 1.08
N ASP A 62 2.42 -6.32 2.28
CA ASP A 62 2.27 -7.76 2.49
C ASP A 62 0.96 -8.28 1.89
N GLU A 63 -0.15 -7.55 2.07
CA GLU A 63 -1.43 -7.90 1.45
C GLU A 63 -1.37 -7.81 -0.09
N ALA A 64 -0.67 -6.83 -0.67
CA ALA A 64 -0.44 -6.74 -2.10
C ALA A 64 0.42 -7.92 -2.62
N LYS A 65 1.50 -8.28 -1.91
CA LYS A 65 2.33 -9.46 -2.23
C LYS A 65 1.53 -10.76 -2.16
N ALA A 66 0.60 -10.85 -1.22
CA ALA A 66 -0.29 -11.99 -1.06
C ALA A 66 -1.45 -12.02 -2.07
N GLY A 67 -1.58 -10.99 -2.94
CA GLY A 67 -2.65 -10.89 -3.91
C GLY A 67 -4.02 -10.58 -3.31
N LYS A 68 -4.06 -9.98 -2.11
CA LYS A 68 -5.30 -9.63 -1.38
C LYS A 68 -5.83 -8.24 -1.72
N LEU A 69 -5.04 -7.40 -2.36
CA LEU A 69 -5.46 -6.07 -2.81
C LEU A 69 -5.70 -6.06 -4.32
N ALA A 70 -6.80 -5.44 -4.75
CA ALA A 70 -7.16 -5.31 -6.15
C ALA A 70 -6.45 -4.10 -6.79
N HIS A 71 -6.10 -4.22 -8.07
CA HIS A 71 -5.58 -3.12 -8.89
C HIS A 71 -4.24 -2.54 -8.43
N VAL A 72 -3.47 -3.31 -7.67
CA VAL A 72 -2.14 -2.90 -7.19
C VAL A 72 -1.09 -3.96 -7.49
N ASP A 73 0.09 -3.47 -7.83
CA ASP A 73 1.29 -4.24 -8.10
C ASP A 73 2.34 -3.94 -7.03
N VAL A 74 3.18 -4.93 -6.75
CA VAL A 74 4.41 -4.75 -5.97
C VAL A 74 5.60 -4.73 -6.92
N PHE A 75 6.38 -3.64 -6.87
CA PHE A 75 7.53 -3.42 -7.74
C PHE A 75 8.80 -3.22 -6.91
N HIS A 76 9.89 -3.88 -7.27
CA HIS A 76 11.17 -3.70 -6.57
C HIS A 76 11.93 -2.49 -7.10
N LYS A 77 12.16 -1.48 -6.24
CA LYS A 77 12.85 -0.23 -6.60
C LYS A 77 13.64 0.33 -5.41
N TYR A 78 14.83 0.87 -5.67
CA TYR A 78 15.70 1.47 -4.64
C TYR A 78 16.07 0.50 -3.50
N GLY A 79 16.19 -0.81 -3.77
CA GLY A 79 16.52 -1.82 -2.77
C GLY A 79 15.40 -2.11 -1.78
N ARG A 80 14.14 -1.86 -2.18
CA ARG A 80 12.94 -2.23 -1.42
C ARG A 80 11.77 -2.50 -2.36
N ASP A 81 10.74 -3.14 -1.84
CA ASP A 81 9.49 -3.31 -2.57
C ASP A 81 8.60 -2.07 -2.38
N ILE A 82 7.90 -1.66 -3.43
CA ILE A 82 6.97 -0.53 -3.39
C ILE A 82 5.64 -0.93 -3.99
N ILE A 83 4.56 -0.41 -3.42
CA ILE A 83 3.20 -0.57 -3.95
C ILE A 83 2.98 0.49 -5.02
N ARG A 84 2.40 0.08 -6.15
CA ARG A 84 1.94 0.98 -7.22
C ARG A 84 0.59 0.52 -7.76
N SER A 85 -0.12 1.41 -8.45
CA SER A 85 -1.30 1.04 -9.23
C SER A 85 -0.92 0.08 -10.36
N GLU A 86 -1.80 -0.87 -10.67
CA GLU A 86 -1.69 -1.68 -11.89
C GLU A 86 -1.73 -0.75 -13.13
N PRO A 87 -0.90 -1.00 -14.16
CA PRO A 87 -0.89 -0.21 -15.39
C PRO A 87 -2.02 -0.64 -16.35
N ASP A 88 -3.26 -0.69 -15.87
CA ASP A 88 -4.44 -1.15 -16.62
C ASP A 88 -5.14 -0.03 -17.43
N GLY A 89 -4.76 1.23 -17.20
CA GLY A 89 -5.32 2.40 -17.86
C GLY A 89 -6.61 2.93 -17.22
N ILE A 90 -7.00 2.41 -16.06
CA ILE A 90 -8.15 2.87 -15.28
C ILE A 90 -7.67 4.00 -14.35
N GLN A 91 -8.39 5.12 -14.33
CA GLN A 91 -7.97 6.29 -13.55
C GLN A 91 -8.49 6.20 -12.11
N GLU A 92 -9.65 5.56 -11.95
CA GLU A 92 -10.42 5.42 -10.71
C GLU A 92 -9.74 4.52 -9.67
N ASN A 93 -8.85 3.63 -10.09
CA ASN A 93 -8.06 2.77 -9.21
C ASN A 93 -6.59 3.20 -9.14
N ASN A 94 -6.23 4.34 -9.75
CA ASN A 94 -4.89 4.86 -9.66
C ASN A 94 -4.69 5.49 -8.27
N LEU A 95 -3.82 4.88 -7.46
CA LEU A 95 -3.49 5.30 -6.09
C LEU A 95 -3.14 6.79 -5.97
N ASP A 96 -2.51 7.40 -6.99
CA ASP A 96 -2.17 8.82 -6.95
C ASP A 96 -3.40 9.74 -7.10
N ASN A 97 -4.45 9.25 -7.75
CA ASN A 97 -5.70 9.96 -8.02
C ASN A 97 -6.80 9.68 -6.99
N LEU A 98 -6.57 8.75 -6.05
CA LEU A 98 -7.54 8.46 -5.00
C LEU A 98 -7.63 9.61 -3.99
N ASP A 99 -8.81 9.74 -3.38
CA ASP A 99 -9.05 10.71 -2.31
C ASP A 99 -8.16 10.45 -1.09
N THR A 100 -7.92 11.51 -0.30
CA THR A 100 -7.23 11.41 0.98
C THR A 100 -8.18 11.32 2.17
N PHE A 101 -7.75 10.65 3.24
CA PHE A 101 -8.54 10.42 4.46
C PHE A 101 -7.74 10.62 5.75
#